data_AF-A0A014LW60-F1
#
_entry.id   AF-A0A014LW60-F1
#
_cell.length_a   1.000
_cell.length_b   1.000
_cell.length_c   1.000
_cell.angle_alpha   90.00
_cell.angle_beta   90.00
_cell.angle_gamma   90.00
#
_symmetry.space_group_name_H-M   'P 1'
#
loop_
_entity.id
_entity.type
_entity.pdbx_description
1 polymer ?
#
loop_
_entity_poly.entity_id
_entity_poly.type
_entity_poly.pdbx_seq_one_letter_code
_entity_poly.pdbx_strand_id
1 'polypeptide(L)'
;MKILPVSILLTFIGSASSATSQTKALDMKSFKESADNCEFFSGEWDSNLVKARQPETERQADKYCTEAKKKKQELSVKYRNDPELLNELANYDFE
;
A
#
# COMPACT_ATOMS: atom_id res chain seq x y z
N MET A 1 -0.71 -28.45 -58.57
CA MET A 1 0.06 -27.50 -57.73
C MET A 1 -0.18 -27.85 -56.27
N LYS A 2 0.89 -28.12 -55.51
CA LYS A 2 0.88 -28.40 -54.06
C LYS A 2 1.02 -27.08 -53.30
N ILE A 3 0.14 -26.80 -52.36
CA ILE A 3 0.25 -25.66 -51.45
C ILE A 3 0.40 -26.23 -50.04
N LEU A 4 1.51 -25.90 -49.36
CA LEU A 4 1.90 -26.43 -48.05
C LEU A 4 0.99 -25.92 -46.90
N PRO A 5 0.84 -26.69 -45.80
CA PRO A 5 0.17 -26.20 -44.62
C PRO A 5 1.11 -25.26 -43.84
N VAL A 6 0.66 -24.03 -43.60
CA VAL A 6 1.34 -23.07 -42.73
C VAL A 6 1.07 -23.50 -41.28
N SER A 7 2.05 -24.16 -40.65
CA SER A 7 2.05 -24.41 -39.22
C SER A 7 2.21 -23.08 -38.47
N ILE A 8 1.11 -22.58 -37.92
CA ILE A 8 1.11 -21.43 -37.00
C ILE A 8 1.61 -21.94 -35.66
N LEU A 9 2.91 -21.76 -35.41
CA LEU A 9 3.52 -22.01 -34.11
C LEU A 9 3.18 -20.84 -33.19
N LEU A 10 2.18 -21.01 -32.32
CA LEU A 10 1.77 -20.02 -31.33
C LEU A 10 2.78 -20.05 -30.16
N THR A 11 3.82 -19.21 -30.22
CA THR A 11 4.79 -19.08 -29.13
C THR A 11 4.20 -18.22 -28.01
N PHE A 12 3.72 -18.88 -26.95
CA PHE A 12 3.46 -18.22 -25.67
C PHE A 12 4.79 -17.84 -25.02
N ILE A 13 5.25 -16.61 -25.25
CA ILE A 13 6.37 -16.03 -24.51
C ILE A 13 5.82 -15.63 -23.13
N GLY A 14 6.02 -16.49 -22.14
CA GLY A 14 5.69 -16.19 -20.74
C GLY A 14 6.58 -15.09 -20.20
N SER A 15 6.02 -13.92 -19.93
CA SER A 15 6.74 -12.79 -19.32
C SER A 15 6.93 -13.03 -17.82
N ALA A 16 8.18 -13.25 -17.41
CA ALA A 16 8.57 -13.28 -16.00
C ALA A 16 8.67 -11.85 -15.44
N SER A 17 7.56 -11.27 -14.98
CA SER A 17 7.58 -9.94 -14.32
C SER A 17 6.66 -9.83 -13.09
N SER A 18 6.02 -10.92 -12.68
CA SER A 18 4.92 -10.88 -11.70
C SER A 18 5.36 -10.72 -10.24
N ALA A 19 6.52 -11.24 -9.84
CA ALA A 19 6.91 -11.30 -8.43
C ALA A 19 7.18 -9.92 -7.80
N THR A 20 7.87 -9.03 -8.54
CA THR A 20 8.20 -7.69 -8.06
C THR A 20 6.97 -6.79 -7.97
N SER A 21 6.08 -6.85 -8.97
CA SER A 21 4.82 -6.09 -8.97
C SER A 21 3.88 -6.56 -7.84
N GLN A 22 3.79 -7.88 -7.62
CA GLN A 22 3.00 -8.43 -6.52
C GLN A 22 3.53 -7.99 -5.15
N THR A 23 4.84 -7.98 -4.96
CA THR A 23 5.45 -7.52 -3.69
C THR A 23 5.14 -6.05 -3.43
N LYS A 24 5.29 -5.19 -4.45
CA LYS A 24 4.94 -3.76 -4.34
C LYS A 24 3.47 -3.55 -3.95
N ALA A 25 2.56 -4.31 -4.58
CA ALA A 25 1.13 -4.21 -4.29
C ALA A 25 0.81 -4.62 -2.84
N LEU A 26 1.45 -5.67 -2.32
CA LEU A 26 1.27 -6.11 -0.93
C LEU A 26 1.82 -5.11 0.08
N ASP A 27 2.99 -4.55 -0.20
CA ASP A 27 3.61 -3.51 0.63
C ASP A 27 2.73 -2.26 0.70
N MET A 28 2.25 -1.77 -0.45
CA MET A 28 1.35 -0.62 -0.51
C MET A 28 0.02 -0.90 0.19
N LYS A 29 -0.57 -2.09 0.00
CA LYS A 29 -1.80 -2.50 0.69
C LYS A 29 -1.62 -2.47 2.22
N SER A 30 -0.53 -3.05 2.72
CA SER A 30 -0.23 -3.07 4.15
C SER A 30 0.01 -1.67 4.72
N PHE A 31 0.63 -0.77 3.95
CA PHE A 31 0.77 0.63 4.34
C PHE A 31 -0.59 1.33 4.42
N LYS A 32 -1.43 1.21 3.38
CA LYS A 32 -2.76 1.83 3.33
C LYS A 32 -3.66 1.37 4.48
N GLU A 33 -3.64 0.08 4.82
CA GLU A 33 -4.37 -0.44 5.98
C GLU A 33 -3.98 0.27 7.30
N SER A 34 -2.70 0.56 7.52
CA SER A 34 -2.28 1.32 8.70
C SER A 34 -2.67 2.81 8.59
N ALA A 35 -2.57 3.39 7.40
CA ALA A 35 -2.93 4.79 7.14
C ALA A 35 -4.43 5.05 7.35
N ASP A 36 -5.29 4.21 6.75
CA ASP A 36 -6.74 4.32 6.86
C ASP A 36 -7.21 4.16 8.30
N ASN A 37 -6.61 3.24 9.06
CA ASN A 37 -6.91 3.08 10.49
C ASN A 37 -6.42 4.28 11.30
N CYS A 38 -5.26 4.85 10.99
CA CYS A 38 -4.78 6.08 11.63
C CYS A 38 -5.78 7.22 11.44
N GLU A 39 -6.21 7.47 10.21
CA GLU A 39 -7.18 8.52 9.89
C GLU A 39 -8.53 8.28 10.59
N PHE A 40 -9.01 7.03 10.57
CA PHE A 40 -10.25 6.65 11.25
C PHE A 40 -10.18 6.94 12.76
N PHE A 41 -9.19 6.39 13.47
CA PHE A 41 -9.11 6.58 14.92
C PHE A 41 -8.74 8.00 15.35
N SER A 42 -7.99 8.74 14.52
CA SER A 42 -7.63 10.14 14.80
C SER A 42 -8.78 11.10 14.53
N GLY A 43 -9.60 10.83 13.51
CA GLY A 43 -10.80 11.61 13.18
C GLY A 43 -11.95 11.41 14.17
N GLU A 44 -11.99 10.26 14.84
CA GLU A 44 -12.95 9.95 15.91
C GLU A 44 -12.60 10.63 17.25
N TRP A 45 -11.57 11.48 17.32
CA TRP A 45 -11.29 12.27 18.51
C TRP A 45 -12.30 13.42 18.66
N ASP A 46 -13.48 13.11 19.20
CA ASP A 46 -14.46 14.10 19.65
C ASP A 46 -14.34 14.31 21.16
N SER A 47 -14.08 15.56 21.56
CA SER A 47 -14.09 15.99 22.97
C SER A 47 -15.42 15.70 23.71
N ASN A 48 -16.50 15.43 22.98
CA ASN A 48 -17.82 15.08 23.50
C ASN A 48 -18.09 13.56 23.60
N LEU A 49 -17.18 12.70 23.12
CA LEU A 49 -17.30 11.25 23.31
C LEU A 49 -17.23 10.89 24.80
N VAL A 50 -17.97 9.85 25.18
CA VAL A 50 -17.96 9.31 26.55
C VAL A 50 -16.52 9.00 26.96
N LYS A 51 -16.03 9.65 28.02
CA LYS A 51 -14.65 9.54 28.55
C LYS A 51 -14.11 8.10 28.67
N ALA A 52 -14.99 7.12 28.80
CA ALA A 52 -14.62 5.71 28.88
C ALA A 52 -14.06 5.11 27.57
N ARG A 53 -14.41 5.66 26.40
CA ARG A 53 -13.91 5.19 25.09
C ARG A 53 -12.69 5.98 24.59
N GLN A 54 -12.50 7.22 25.07
CA GLN A 54 -11.38 8.07 24.66
C GLN A 54 -10.00 7.41 24.80
N PRO A 55 -9.65 6.73 25.92
CA PRO A 55 -8.32 6.14 26.07
C PRO A 55 -8.01 5.03 25.07
N GLU A 56 -9.02 4.23 24.69
CA GLU A 56 -8.83 3.17 23.71
C GLU A 56 -8.73 3.77 22.29
N THR A 57 -9.56 4.76 21.95
CA THR A 57 -9.46 5.48 20.68
C THR A 57 -8.09 6.14 20.52
N GLU A 58 -7.61 6.85 21.54
CA GLU A 58 -6.27 7.48 21.54
C GLU A 58 -5.16 6.45 21.37
N ARG A 59 -5.25 5.30 22.07
CA ARG A 59 -4.28 4.22 21.93
C ARG A 59 -4.27 3.61 20.53
N GLN A 60 -5.45 3.41 19.93
CA GLN A 60 -5.54 2.86 18.57
C GLN A 60 -5.03 3.86 17.54
N ALA A 61 -5.35 5.14 17.69
CA ALA A 61 -4.80 6.22 16.87
C ALA A 61 -3.25 6.22 16.94
N ASP A 62 -2.68 6.27 18.15
CA ASP A 62 -1.22 6.25 18.35
C ASP A 62 -0.57 5.03 17.70
N LYS A 63 -1.15 3.84 17.91
CA LYS A 63 -0.66 2.59 17.32
C LYS A 63 -0.63 2.67 15.79
N TYR A 64 -1.78 2.93 15.16
CA TYR A 64 -1.89 2.84 13.71
C TYR A 64 -1.15 3.99 13.00
N CYS A 65 -1.16 5.19 13.58
CA CYS A 65 -0.39 6.32 13.05
C CYS A 65 1.11 6.08 13.15
N THR A 66 1.59 5.50 14.26
CA THR A 66 3.00 5.11 14.39
C THR A 66 3.39 4.04 13.37
N GLU A 67 2.55 3.02 13.19
CA GLU A 67 2.76 1.98 12.18
C GLU A 67 2.79 2.57 10.75
N ALA A 68 1.86 3.46 10.42
CA ALA A 68 1.77 4.10 9.11
C ALA A 68 3.00 4.97 8.82
N LYS A 69 3.41 5.81 9.77
CA LYS A 69 4.63 6.64 9.68
C LYS A 69 5.87 5.77 9.45
N LYS A 70 6.03 4.69 10.22
CA LYS A 70 7.15 3.75 10.08
C LYS A 70 7.15 3.06 8.71
N LYS A 71 6.02 2.51 8.27
CA LYS A 71 5.91 1.86 6.96
C LYS A 71 6.20 2.83 5.82
N LYS A 72 5.70 4.07 5.88
CA LYS A 72 6.00 5.10 4.88
C LYS A 72 7.51 5.32 4.74
N GLN A 73 8.24 5.42 5.86
CA GLN A 73 9.70 5.57 5.86
C GLN A 73 10.40 4.34 5.26
N GLU A 74 10.01 3.13 5.68
CA GLU A 74 10.59 1.88 5.17
C GLU A 74 10.38 1.73 3.65
N LEU A 75 9.16 2.00 3.17
CA LEU A 75 8.83 1.94 1.74
C LEU A 75 9.52 3.03 0.94
N SER A 76 9.66 4.25 1.48
CA SER A 76 10.40 5.34 0.83
C SER A 76 11.87 4.96 0.60
N VAL A 77 12.49 4.24 1.55
CA VAL A 77 13.86 3.74 1.41
C VAL A 77 13.92 2.56 0.45
N LYS A 78 13.01 1.60 0.59
CA LYS A 78 12.96 0.36 -0.23
C LYS A 78 12.73 0.66 -1.72
N TYR A 79 11.91 1.65 -2.01
CA TYR A 79 11.49 2.02 -3.37
C TYR A 79 11.98 3.40 -3.79
N ARG A 80 13.14 3.86 -3.25
CA ARG A 80 13.71 5.19 -3.53
C ARG A 80 13.93 5.54 -5.01
N ASN A 81 13.95 4.55 -5.89
CA ASN A 81 14.13 4.71 -7.34
C ASN A 81 12.81 4.56 -8.12
N ASP A 82 11.67 4.50 -7.42
CA ASP A 82 10.33 4.36 -7.99
C ASP A 82 9.53 5.64 -7.73
N PRO A 83 9.60 6.64 -8.65
CA PRO A 83 8.96 7.92 -8.43
C PRO A 83 7.43 7.83 -8.36
N GLU A 84 6.82 6.84 -9.01
CA GLU A 84 5.37 6.63 -8.96
C GLU A 84 4.95 6.21 -7.55
N LEU A 85 5.63 5.22 -6.97
CA LEU A 85 5.35 4.77 -5.62
C LEU A 85 5.65 5.85 -4.58
N LEU A 86 6.74 6.61 -4.75
CA LEU A 86 7.08 7.72 -3.86
C LEU A 86 6.01 8.81 -3.88
N ASN A 87 5.46 9.15 -5.05
CA ASN A 87 4.35 10.09 -5.16
C ASN A 87 3.08 9.55 -4.50
N GLU A 88 2.80 8.25 -4.64
CA GLU A 88 1.67 7.62 -3.97
C GLU A 88 1.80 7.70 -2.43
N LEU A 89 2.98 7.41 -1.89
CA LEU A 89 3.28 7.58 -0.45
C LEU A 89 3.17 9.04 0.01
N ALA A 90 3.56 9.99 -0.85
CA ALA A 90 3.54 11.42 -0.53
C ALA A 90 2.13 11.99 -0.34
N ASN A 91 1.10 11.35 -0.93
CA ASN A 91 -0.30 11.77 -0.78
C ASN A 91 -0.87 11.60 0.65
N TYR A 92 -0.18 10.84 1.50
CA TYR A 92 -0.58 10.64 2.89
C TYR A 92 0.20 11.59 3.79
N ASP A 93 -0.46 12.60 4.35
CA ASP A 93 0.14 13.50 5.32
C ASP A 93 -0.31 13.13 6.73
N PHE A 94 0.65 12.69 7.55
CA PHE A 94 0.40 12.32 8.93
C PHE A 94 1.02 13.40 9.82
N GLU A 95 0.40 14.58 9.90
CA GLU A 95 0.80 15.59 10.88
C GLU A 95 0.51 15.10 12.30
#